data_AF-A0A953P2W0-F1
#
_entry.id   AF-A0A953P2W0-F1
#
_cell.length_a   1.000
_cell.length_b   1.000
_cell.length_c   1.000
_cell.angle_alpha   90.00
_cell.angle_beta   90.00
_cell.angle_gamma   90.00
#
_symmetry.space_group_name_H-M   'P 1'
#
loop_
_entity.id
_entity.type
_entity.pdbx_description
1 polymer ?
#
loop_
_entity_poly.entity_id
_entity_poly.type
_entity_poly.pdbx_seq_one_letter_code
_entity_poly.pdbx_strand_id
1 'polypeptide(L)'
;MRKLLLILICAILPVIPGGCKKAPTKTDILLDQAGLPYERIQELRELKVSDMEVEEVVKLRQAGISDATVVALVREAHSRVHPFSSGNAVINLSHAGFSESDILELSATDRIETLSLDAVTLRLTGLSSAIVIRVLHRTAQGLPTLSGPMIGELKNTGLSDPQILERINGGMTDAVAAKEVAQRKRSRNKTGFVRHSGRAR
;
A
#
# COMPACT_ATOMS: atom_id res chain seq x y z
N MET A 1 -13.95 -69.47 -52.38
CA MET A 1 -14.74 -68.47 -53.14
C MET A 1 -15.65 -67.77 -52.14
N ARG A 2 -15.25 -66.61 -51.61
CA ARG A 2 -15.61 -65.24 -52.06
C ARG A 2 -17.10 -64.93 -51.92
N LYS A 3 -17.38 -63.82 -51.21
CA LYS A 3 -18.64 -63.06 -50.98
C LYS A 3 -19.16 -63.22 -49.55
N LEU A 4 -19.54 -62.19 -48.78
CA LEU A 4 -19.54 -60.73 -48.95
C LEU A 4 -19.85 -60.20 -47.52
N LEU A 5 -18.94 -59.46 -46.89
CA LEU A 5 -19.12 -58.05 -46.48
C LEU A 5 -20.56 -57.66 -46.08
N LEU A 6 -20.82 -57.51 -44.77
CA LEU A 6 -21.93 -56.71 -44.24
C LEU A 6 -21.57 -56.18 -42.83
N ILE A 7 -20.88 -55.04 -42.86
CA ILE A 7 -21.08 -53.85 -42.02
C ILE A 7 -21.71 -54.09 -40.64
N LEU A 8 -20.89 -54.03 -39.59
CA LEU A 8 -21.32 -53.69 -38.23
C LEU A 8 -20.41 -52.57 -37.70
N ILE A 9 -20.58 -51.37 -38.26
CA ILE A 9 -20.07 -50.12 -37.71
C ILE A 9 -21.18 -49.58 -36.81
N CYS A 10 -21.09 -49.81 -35.50
CA CYS A 10 -21.86 -49.03 -34.53
C CYS A 10 -21.28 -49.17 -33.12
N ALA A 11 -21.24 -48.03 -32.41
CA ALA A 11 -20.93 -47.87 -30.99
C ALA A 11 -19.45 -47.82 -30.57
N ILE A 12 -18.74 -46.80 -31.05
CA ILE A 12 -17.78 -46.08 -30.21
C ILE A 12 -18.34 -44.66 -30.06
N LEU A 13 -19.19 -44.45 -29.04
CA LEU A 13 -19.49 -43.10 -28.56
C LEU A 13 -18.34 -42.71 -27.62
N PRO A 14 -17.51 -41.69 -27.93
CA PRO A 14 -16.69 -41.08 -26.92
C PRO A 14 -17.62 -40.35 -25.95
N VAL A 15 -17.70 -40.85 -24.71
CA VAL A 15 -18.28 -40.12 -23.58
C VAL A 15 -17.42 -38.88 -23.39
N ILE A 16 -17.91 -37.74 -23.88
CA ILE A 16 -17.35 -36.44 -23.53
C ILE A 16 -17.64 -36.26 -22.03
N PRO A 17 -16.63 -36.21 -21.14
CA PRO A 17 -16.90 -35.80 -19.77
C PRO A 17 -17.38 -34.35 -19.84
N GLY A 18 -18.68 -34.17 -19.64
CA GLY A 18 -19.29 -32.86 -19.49
C GLY A 18 -18.63 -32.17 -18.31
N GLY A 19 -17.74 -31.22 -18.59
CA GLY A 19 -17.21 -30.32 -17.58
C GLY A 19 -18.36 -29.52 -17.01
N CYS A 20 -18.89 -29.94 -15.86
CA CYS A 20 -19.80 -29.15 -15.04
C CYS A 20 -19.08 -27.87 -14.61
N LYS A 21 -19.17 -26.83 -15.43
CA LYS A 21 -18.85 -25.47 -15.00
C LYS A 21 -19.89 -25.11 -13.95
N LYS A 22 -19.48 -25.07 -12.67
CA LYS A 22 -20.34 -24.55 -11.60
C LYS A 22 -20.85 -23.18 -12.04
N ALA A 23 -22.15 -22.95 -11.88
CA ALA A 23 -22.74 -21.67 -12.22
C ALA A 23 -22.03 -20.55 -11.44
N PRO A 24 -21.75 -19.39 -12.06
CA PRO A 24 -21.11 -18.27 -11.38
C PRO A 24 -21.98 -17.82 -10.20
N THR A 25 -21.34 -17.58 -9.08
CA THR A 25 -21.97 -17.06 -7.86
C THR A 25 -22.25 -15.56 -7.99
N LYS A 26 -23.09 -15.00 -7.10
CA LYS A 26 -23.30 -13.55 -7.02
C LYS A 26 -21.97 -12.80 -6.82
N THR A 27 -21.09 -13.34 -5.99
CA THR A 27 -19.72 -12.86 -5.79
C THR A 27 -18.92 -12.81 -7.07
N ASP A 28 -18.93 -13.89 -7.87
CA ASP A 28 -18.21 -13.93 -9.15
C ASP A 28 -18.69 -12.84 -10.10
N ILE A 29 -20.02 -12.60 -10.16
CA ILE A 29 -20.62 -11.55 -10.99
C ILE A 29 -20.17 -10.16 -10.54
N LEU A 30 -20.17 -9.88 -9.23
CA LEU A 30 -19.77 -8.57 -8.71
C LEU A 30 -18.28 -8.28 -8.96
N LEU A 31 -17.42 -9.28 -8.79
CA LEU A 31 -15.99 -9.15 -9.03
C LEU A 31 -15.67 -8.98 -10.53
N ASP A 32 -16.39 -9.70 -11.39
CA ASP A 32 -16.29 -9.54 -12.85
C ASP A 32 -16.77 -8.14 -13.30
N GLN A 33 -17.87 -7.65 -12.75
CA GLN A 33 -18.36 -6.28 -12.98
C GLN A 33 -17.39 -5.20 -12.49
N ALA A 34 -16.60 -5.49 -11.46
CA ALA A 34 -15.51 -4.62 -11.01
C ALA A 34 -14.24 -4.72 -11.86
N GLY A 35 -14.26 -5.54 -12.92
CA GLY A 35 -13.16 -5.68 -13.88
C GLY A 35 -11.98 -6.49 -13.37
N LEU A 36 -12.20 -7.42 -12.42
CA LEU A 36 -11.17 -8.41 -12.09
C LEU A 36 -11.12 -9.50 -13.17
N PRO A 37 -9.93 -9.92 -13.62
CA PRO A 37 -9.82 -11.04 -14.54
C PRO A 37 -10.20 -12.37 -13.85
N TYR A 38 -10.67 -13.33 -14.62
CA TYR A 38 -11.20 -14.62 -14.14
C TYR A 38 -10.24 -15.36 -13.19
N GLU A 39 -8.93 -15.31 -13.47
CA GLU A 39 -7.90 -15.94 -12.65
C GLU A 39 -7.88 -15.35 -11.22
N ARG A 40 -8.08 -14.04 -11.09
CA ARG A 40 -8.11 -13.35 -9.79
C ARG A 40 -9.40 -13.63 -9.04
N ILE A 41 -10.52 -13.73 -9.77
CA ILE A 41 -11.80 -14.20 -9.20
C ILE A 41 -11.65 -15.62 -8.66
N GLN A 42 -10.96 -16.51 -9.38
CA GLN A 42 -10.66 -17.86 -8.90
C GLN A 42 -9.85 -17.84 -7.60
N GLU A 43 -8.77 -17.05 -7.56
CA GLU A 43 -7.93 -16.91 -6.36
C GLU A 43 -8.73 -16.40 -5.15
N LEU A 44 -9.55 -15.35 -5.32
CA LEU A 44 -10.39 -14.81 -4.24
C LEU A 44 -11.43 -15.83 -3.76
N ARG A 45 -11.98 -16.63 -4.69
CA ARG A 45 -12.93 -17.69 -4.33
C ARG A 45 -12.27 -18.82 -3.55
N GLU A 46 -11.03 -19.18 -3.87
CA GLU A 46 -10.25 -20.15 -3.10
C GLU A 46 -9.94 -19.65 -1.69
N LEU A 47 -9.76 -18.33 -1.53
CA LEU A 47 -9.66 -17.68 -0.22
C LEU A 47 -10.99 -17.64 0.55
N LYS A 48 -12.12 -18.03 -0.06
CA LYS A 48 -13.45 -18.02 0.58
C LYS A 48 -13.86 -16.63 1.09
N VAL A 49 -13.62 -15.60 0.28
CA VAL A 49 -14.04 -14.22 0.60
C VAL A 49 -15.54 -14.14 0.93
N SER A 50 -15.87 -13.42 1.98
CA SER A 50 -17.24 -13.11 2.39
C SER A 50 -17.85 -11.98 1.55
N ASP A 51 -19.17 -11.84 1.57
CA ASP A 51 -19.86 -10.75 0.85
C ASP A 51 -19.36 -9.36 1.25
N MET A 52 -19.01 -9.15 2.53
CA MET A 52 -18.42 -7.88 3.00
C MET A 52 -17.04 -7.63 2.40
N GLU A 53 -16.21 -8.66 2.28
CA GLU A 53 -14.88 -8.53 1.68
C GLU A 53 -14.96 -8.27 0.17
N VAL A 54 -16.00 -8.78 -0.49
CA VAL A 54 -16.27 -8.47 -1.91
C VAL A 54 -16.50 -6.98 -2.08
N GLU A 55 -17.26 -6.34 -1.18
CA GLU A 55 -17.47 -4.89 -1.23
C GLU A 55 -16.15 -4.12 -1.08
N GLU A 56 -15.27 -4.53 -0.17
CA GLU A 56 -13.95 -3.94 -0.02
C GLU A 56 -13.07 -4.14 -1.26
N VAL A 57 -13.08 -5.34 -1.86
CA VAL A 57 -12.37 -5.65 -3.10
C VAL A 57 -12.84 -4.78 -4.25
N VAL A 58 -14.16 -4.66 -4.45
CA VAL A 58 -14.76 -3.81 -5.48
C VAL A 58 -14.33 -2.34 -5.26
N LYS A 59 -14.35 -1.87 -4.01
CA LYS A 59 -13.93 -0.52 -3.64
C LYS A 59 -12.46 -0.25 -3.99
N LEU A 60 -11.56 -1.19 -3.67
CA LEU A 60 -10.14 -1.08 -4.03
C LEU A 60 -9.91 -1.02 -5.54
N ARG A 61 -10.64 -1.83 -6.31
CA ARG A 61 -10.55 -1.83 -7.77
C ARG A 61 -11.03 -0.54 -8.38
N GLN A 62 -12.16 -0.02 -7.90
CA GLN A 62 -12.68 1.28 -8.33
C GLN A 62 -11.71 2.44 -8.01
N ALA A 63 -10.92 2.30 -6.94
CA ALA A 63 -9.85 3.23 -6.59
C ALA A 63 -8.55 3.02 -7.38
N GLY A 64 -8.51 2.08 -8.33
CA GLY A 64 -7.38 1.84 -9.21
C GLY A 64 -6.25 0.98 -8.61
N ILE A 65 -6.48 0.31 -7.47
CA ILE A 65 -5.51 -0.62 -6.91
C ILE A 65 -5.40 -1.87 -7.79
N SER A 66 -4.18 -2.35 -8.05
CA SER A 66 -3.94 -3.50 -8.91
C SER A 66 -4.58 -4.78 -8.39
N ASP A 67 -4.97 -5.66 -9.32
CA ASP A 67 -5.58 -6.95 -8.98
C ASP A 67 -4.67 -7.81 -8.08
N ALA A 68 -3.35 -7.76 -8.32
CA ALA A 68 -2.37 -8.50 -7.54
C ALA A 68 -2.33 -8.01 -6.09
N THR A 69 -2.33 -6.70 -5.88
CA THR A 69 -2.32 -6.09 -4.53
C THR A 69 -3.63 -6.34 -3.80
N VAL A 70 -4.77 -6.25 -4.49
CA VAL A 70 -6.08 -6.59 -3.92
C VAL A 70 -6.09 -8.03 -3.37
N VAL A 71 -5.66 -9.01 -4.17
CA VAL A 71 -5.60 -10.41 -3.72
C VAL A 71 -4.61 -10.58 -2.57
N ALA A 72 -3.45 -9.90 -2.63
CA ALA A 72 -2.45 -9.97 -1.57
C ALA A 72 -2.98 -9.41 -0.23
N LEU A 73 -3.71 -8.30 -0.24
CA LEU A 73 -4.32 -7.71 0.96
C LEU A 73 -5.34 -8.64 1.61
N VAL A 74 -6.20 -9.27 0.81
CA VAL A 74 -7.19 -10.25 1.31
C VAL A 74 -6.48 -11.46 1.91
N ARG A 75 -5.48 -12.00 1.20
CA ARG A 75 -4.68 -13.14 1.67
C ARG A 75 -3.97 -12.83 2.97
N GLU A 76 -3.40 -11.63 3.11
CA GLU A 76 -2.71 -11.19 4.33
C GLU A 76 -3.67 -11.13 5.52
N ALA A 77 -4.86 -10.53 5.36
CA ALA A 77 -5.89 -10.51 6.40
C ALA A 77 -6.31 -11.91 6.84
N HIS A 78 -6.56 -12.80 5.86
CA HIS A 78 -6.93 -14.20 6.14
C HIS A 78 -5.83 -14.98 6.85
N SER A 79 -4.55 -14.71 6.53
CA SER A 79 -3.40 -15.33 7.21
C SER A 79 -3.37 -15.00 8.71
N ARG A 80 -4.02 -13.89 9.10
CA ARG A 80 -4.16 -13.40 10.48
C ARG A 80 -5.52 -13.70 11.08
N VAL A 81 -6.32 -14.52 10.41
CA VAL A 81 -7.60 -15.04 10.89
C VAL A 81 -8.65 -13.94 11.14
N HIS A 82 -8.63 -12.89 10.32
CA HIS A 82 -9.70 -11.89 10.28
C HIS A 82 -10.11 -11.58 8.84
N PRO A 83 -11.35 -11.11 8.60
CA PRO A 83 -11.76 -10.67 7.28
C PRO A 83 -11.00 -9.40 6.87
N PHE A 84 -10.82 -9.22 5.57
CA PHE A 84 -10.30 -7.97 5.01
C PHE A 84 -11.35 -6.85 5.12
N SER A 85 -11.03 -5.82 5.90
CA SER A 85 -11.93 -4.68 6.13
C SER A 85 -11.26 -3.32 5.94
N SER A 86 -10.09 -3.29 5.28
CA SER A 86 -9.21 -2.12 5.26
C SER A 86 -9.14 -1.35 3.95
N GLY A 87 -10.20 -1.39 3.14
CA GLY A 87 -10.22 -0.72 1.85
C GLY A 87 -10.04 0.79 1.96
N ASN A 88 -10.69 1.46 2.92
CA ASN A 88 -10.55 2.92 3.08
C ASN A 88 -9.13 3.34 3.46
N ALA A 89 -8.48 2.60 4.37
CA ALA A 89 -7.10 2.86 4.78
C ALA A 89 -6.13 2.74 3.58
N VAL A 90 -6.28 1.68 2.78
CA VAL A 90 -5.50 1.45 1.56
C VAL A 90 -5.72 2.57 0.53
N ILE A 91 -6.97 2.98 0.31
CA ILE A 91 -7.31 4.06 -0.64
C ILE A 91 -6.70 5.38 -0.20
N ASN A 92 -6.78 5.71 1.09
CA ASN A 92 -6.20 6.94 1.63
C ASN A 92 -4.68 6.97 1.47
N LEU A 93 -4.00 5.84 1.70
CA LEU A 93 -2.56 5.71 1.47
C LEU A 93 -2.21 5.87 -0.02
N SER A 94 -2.95 5.21 -0.91
CA SER A 94 -2.76 5.34 -2.35
C SER A 94 -2.93 6.79 -2.82
N HIS A 95 -3.99 7.47 -2.38
CA HIS A 95 -4.23 8.89 -2.67
C HIS A 95 -3.16 9.82 -2.08
N ALA A 96 -2.55 9.46 -0.95
CA ALA A 96 -1.40 10.16 -0.38
C ALA A 96 -0.07 9.86 -1.11
N GLY A 97 -0.11 9.05 -2.18
CA GLY A 97 1.03 8.73 -3.02
C GLY A 97 1.98 7.72 -2.40
N PHE A 98 1.48 6.82 -1.56
CA PHE A 98 2.21 5.60 -1.18
C PHE A 98 2.11 4.59 -2.33
N SER A 99 3.21 3.87 -2.58
CA SER A 99 3.20 2.80 -3.57
C SER A 99 2.41 1.58 -3.06
N GLU A 100 1.97 0.69 -3.95
CA GLU A 100 1.30 -0.54 -3.52
C GLU A 100 2.22 -1.44 -2.69
N SER A 101 3.54 -1.43 -2.94
CA SER A 101 4.51 -2.13 -2.07
C SER A 101 4.59 -1.52 -0.67
N ASP A 102 4.53 -0.19 -0.56
CA ASP A 102 4.48 0.51 0.74
C ASP A 102 3.21 0.13 1.51
N ILE A 103 2.07 0.06 0.81
CA ILE A 103 0.78 -0.31 1.38
C ILE A 103 0.81 -1.76 1.87
N LEU A 104 1.38 -2.69 1.10
CA LEU A 104 1.51 -4.09 1.50
C LEU A 104 2.43 -4.25 2.72
N GLU A 105 3.52 -3.47 2.78
CA GLU A 105 4.38 -3.42 3.97
C GLU A 105 3.61 -2.96 5.21
N LEU A 106 2.78 -1.92 5.08
CA LEU A 106 1.94 -1.43 6.18
C LEU A 106 0.81 -2.42 6.54
N SER A 107 0.23 -3.14 5.58
CA SER A 107 -0.79 -4.16 5.86
C SER A 107 -0.21 -5.34 6.63
N ALA A 108 1.08 -5.67 6.41
CA ALA A 108 1.75 -6.75 7.13
C ALA A 108 1.95 -6.46 8.62
N THR A 109 1.64 -5.26 9.12
CA THR A 109 1.67 -4.97 10.56
C THR A 109 0.35 -5.27 11.26
N ASP A 110 -0.71 -5.64 10.53
CA ASP A 110 -2.08 -5.79 11.04
C ASP A 110 -2.65 -4.53 11.73
N ARG A 111 -2.07 -3.38 11.40
CA ARG A 111 -2.41 -2.09 12.02
C ARG A 111 -2.64 -1.00 10.98
N ILE A 112 -2.87 -1.39 9.73
CA ILE A 112 -3.01 -0.45 8.61
C ILE A 112 -4.15 0.55 8.84
N GLU A 113 -5.25 0.14 9.47
CA GLU A 113 -6.33 1.06 9.89
C GLU A 113 -5.79 2.21 10.72
N THR A 114 -5.07 1.90 11.80
CA THR A 114 -4.55 2.90 12.73
C THR A 114 -3.38 3.67 12.12
N LEU A 115 -2.46 2.98 11.44
CA LEU A 115 -1.23 3.56 10.90
C LEU A 115 -1.49 4.43 9.66
N SER A 116 -2.56 4.18 8.90
CA SER A 116 -2.84 4.92 7.67
C SER A 116 -3.02 6.41 7.92
N LEU A 117 -3.73 6.80 8.99
CA LEU A 117 -3.95 8.21 9.31
C LEU A 117 -2.65 8.92 9.70
N ASP A 118 -1.83 8.26 10.53
CA ASP A 118 -0.51 8.77 10.90
C ASP A 118 0.39 8.90 9.67
N ALA A 119 0.37 7.89 8.78
CA ALA A 119 1.15 7.89 7.56
C ALA A 119 0.76 9.05 6.63
N VAL A 120 -0.54 9.25 6.41
CA VAL A 120 -1.08 10.36 5.59
C VAL A 120 -0.71 11.70 6.21
N THR A 121 -0.87 11.86 7.52
CA THR A 121 -0.50 13.09 8.24
C THR A 121 0.99 13.41 8.08
N LEU A 122 1.85 12.41 8.27
CA LEU A 122 3.28 12.57 8.09
C LEU A 122 3.64 12.91 6.64
N ARG A 123 2.97 12.29 5.66
CA ARG A 123 3.15 12.60 4.23
C ARG A 123 2.79 14.04 3.90
N LEU A 124 1.72 14.58 4.48
CA LEU A 124 1.29 15.97 4.28
C LEU A 124 2.31 17.00 4.78
N THR A 125 3.21 16.63 5.69
CA THR A 125 4.34 17.49 6.10
C THR A 125 5.47 17.55 5.06
N GLY A 126 5.30 16.89 3.91
CA GLY A 126 6.25 16.86 2.81
C GLY A 126 7.30 15.76 2.91
N LEU A 127 7.11 14.78 3.80
CA LEU A 127 8.01 13.62 3.93
C LEU A 127 7.78 12.64 2.79
N SER A 128 8.82 11.98 2.28
CA SER A 128 8.69 10.83 1.37
C SER A 128 8.09 9.61 2.09
N SER A 129 7.42 8.72 1.36
CA SER A 129 6.83 7.49 1.93
C SER A 129 7.86 6.65 2.68
N ALA A 130 9.09 6.54 2.15
CA ALA A 130 10.20 5.84 2.80
C ALA A 130 10.55 6.40 4.19
N ILE A 131 10.58 7.73 4.36
CA ILE A 131 10.80 8.34 5.68
C ILE A 131 9.61 8.07 6.60
N VAL A 132 8.39 8.19 6.08
CA VAL A 132 7.17 7.94 6.86
C VAL A 132 7.14 6.52 7.41
N ILE A 133 7.32 5.52 6.55
CA ILE A 133 7.37 4.10 6.93
C ILE A 133 8.44 3.87 7.99
N ARG A 134 9.63 4.49 7.84
CA ARG A 134 10.69 4.36 8.83
C ARG A 134 10.31 4.93 10.19
N VAL A 135 9.67 6.10 10.23
CA VAL A 135 9.17 6.69 11.47
C VAL A 135 8.14 5.76 12.11
N LEU A 136 7.18 5.24 11.34
CA LEU A 136 6.14 4.34 11.84
C LEU A 136 6.73 3.04 12.42
N HIS A 137 7.68 2.40 11.73
CA HIS A 137 8.37 1.21 12.23
C HIS A 137 9.06 1.47 13.56
N ARG A 138 9.81 2.58 13.67
CA ARG A 138 10.52 2.91 14.90
C ARG A 138 9.55 3.19 16.05
N THR A 139 8.48 3.95 15.79
CA THR A 139 7.43 4.22 16.77
C THR A 139 6.77 2.92 17.24
N ALA A 140 6.45 2.01 16.31
CA ALA A 140 5.87 0.71 16.65
C ALA A 140 6.82 -0.17 17.50
N GLN A 141 8.14 -0.01 17.32
CA GLN A 141 9.19 -0.67 18.11
C GLN A 141 9.50 0.05 19.44
N GLY A 142 8.84 1.18 19.74
CA GLY A 142 9.15 2.00 20.90
C GLY A 142 10.54 2.65 20.84
N LEU A 143 11.16 2.71 19.67
CA LEU A 143 12.48 3.30 19.48
C LEU A 143 12.38 4.83 19.40
N PRO A 144 13.38 5.56 19.93
CA PRO A 144 13.45 7.00 19.75
C PRO A 144 13.44 7.38 18.27
N THR A 145 12.60 8.34 17.91
CA THR A 145 12.50 8.86 16.54
C THR A 145 12.09 10.33 16.57
N LEU A 146 12.22 11.00 15.43
CA LEU A 146 11.77 12.37 15.23
C LEU A 146 10.26 12.43 15.01
N SER A 147 9.62 13.48 15.53
CA SER A 147 8.24 13.80 15.19
C SER A 147 8.12 14.41 13.78
N GLY A 148 6.97 14.24 13.14
CA GLY A 148 6.68 14.83 11.83
C GLY A 148 7.00 16.34 11.73
N PRO A 149 6.54 17.18 12.68
CA PRO A 149 6.86 18.61 12.68
C PRO A 149 8.36 18.89 12.72
N MET A 150 9.12 18.14 13.54
CA MET A 150 10.56 18.33 13.63
C MET A 150 11.29 17.90 12.35
N ILE A 151 10.82 16.86 11.69
CA ILE A 151 11.37 16.47 10.39
C ILE A 151 11.12 17.57 9.35
N GLY A 152 9.93 18.19 9.35
CA GLY A 152 9.62 19.34 8.50
C GLY A 152 10.58 20.52 8.74
N GLU A 153 10.87 20.85 10.01
CA GLU A 153 11.86 21.87 10.36
C GLU A 153 13.27 21.53 9.86
N LEU A 154 13.70 20.28 9.97
CA LEU A 154 14.98 19.82 9.41
C LEU A 154 15.02 19.99 7.89
N LYS A 155 13.95 19.62 7.17
CA LYS A 155 13.84 19.87 5.72
C LYS A 155 13.95 21.36 5.39
N ASN A 156 13.31 22.22 6.17
CA ASN A 156 13.36 23.68 5.98
C ASN A 156 14.76 24.28 6.19
N THR A 157 15.67 23.55 6.86
CA THR A 157 17.09 23.92 6.94
C THR A 157 17.95 23.42 5.78
N GLY A 158 17.35 22.74 4.81
CA GLY A 158 17.99 22.24 3.60
C GLY A 158 18.56 20.83 3.71
N LEU A 159 18.19 20.04 4.73
CA LEU A 159 18.57 18.63 4.77
C LEU A 159 17.82 17.85 3.71
N SER A 160 18.53 16.93 3.06
CA SER A 160 17.92 15.97 2.14
C SER A 160 17.25 14.82 2.91
N ASP A 161 16.32 14.15 2.24
CA ASP A 161 15.63 12.99 2.79
C ASP A 161 16.61 11.89 3.30
N PRO A 162 17.70 11.53 2.59
CA PRO A 162 18.70 10.59 3.11
C PRO A 162 19.38 11.04 4.42
N GLN A 163 19.68 12.34 4.54
CA GLN A 163 20.30 12.88 5.76
C GLN A 163 19.34 12.83 6.95
N ILE A 164 18.06 13.09 6.70
CA ILE A 164 17.02 12.96 7.71
C ILE A 164 16.86 11.50 8.12
N LEU A 165 16.84 10.59 7.15
CA LEU A 165 16.73 9.15 7.40
C LEU A 165 17.89 8.64 8.26
N GLU A 166 19.12 9.10 8.01
CA GLU A 166 20.29 8.80 8.84
C GLU A 166 20.08 9.20 10.31
N ARG A 167 19.51 10.39 10.56
CA ARG A 167 19.22 10.89 11.92
C ARG A 167 18.14 10.06 12.61
N ILE A 168 17.08 9.73 11.87
CA ILE A 168 16.02 8.83 12.33
C ILE A 168 16.60 7.46 12.69
N ASN A 169 17.44 6.89 11.83
CA ASN A 169 18.12 5.62 12.08
C ASN A 169 19.01 5.66 13.32
N GLY A 170 19.74 6.76 13.51
CA GLY A 170 20.56 7.01 14.70
C GLY A 170 19.76 7.30 15.98
N GLY A 171 18.42 7.32 15.92
CA GLY A 171 17.57 7.58 17.08
C GLY A 171 17.58 9.04 17.56
N MET A 172 17.80 9.99 16.65
CA MET A 172 17.70 11.40 16.97
C MET A 172 16.30 11.73 17.50
N THR A 173 16.27 12.42 18.64
CA THR A 173 15.03 12.93 19.25
C THR A 173 14.79 14.39 18.87
N ASP A 174 13.56 14.86 19.08
CA ASP A 174 13.19 16.25 18.80
C ASP A 174 14.06 17.26 19.54
N ALA A 175 14.47 16.96 20.78
CA ALA A 175 15.34 17.85 21.56
C ALA A 175 16.73 18.01 20.92
N VAL A 176 17.25 16.95 20.30
CA VAL A 176 18.54 16.99 19.59
C VAL A 176 18.39 17.70 18.25
N ALA A 177 17.34 17.37 17.49
CA ALA A 177 17.05 18.00 16.21
C ALA A 177 16.79 19.51 16.36
N ALA A 178 16.11 19.96 17.41
CA ALA A 178 15.88 21.38 17.68
C ALA A 178 17.19 22.18 17.82
N LYS A 179 18.21 21.59 18.47
CA LYS A 179 19.54 22.19 18.58
C LYS A 179 20.22 22.30 17.21
N GLU A 180 20.12 21.25 16.40
CA GLU A 180 20.66 21.24 15.05
C GLU A 180 19.98 22.29 14.15
N VAL A 181 18.64 22.34 14.17
CA VAL A 181 17.85 23.34 13.43
C VAL A 181 18.27 24.75 13.82
N ALA A 182 18.39 25.05 15.11
CA ALA A 182 18.83 26.34 15.60
C ALA A 182 20.26 26.70 15.13
N GLN A 183 21.19 25.73 15.16
CA GLN A 183 22.55 25.93 14.67
C GLN A 183 22.57 26.23 13.16
N ARG A 184 21.81 25.46 12.36
CA ARG A 184 21.76 25.65 10.90
C ARG A 184 21.12 26.96 10.50
N LYS A 185 20.02 27.37 11.16
CA LYS A 185 19.38 28.68 10.96
C LYS A 185 20.36 29.83 11.25
N ARG A 186 21.16 29.74 12.32
CA ARG A 186 22.20 30.73 12.64
C ARG A 186 23.28 30.82 11.56
N SER A 187 23.77 29.69 11.07
CA SER A 187 24.79 29.66 10.01
C SER A 187 24.28 30.27 8.70
N ARG A 188 23.00 30.03 8.35
CA ARG A 188 22.37 30.63 7.17
C ARG A 188 22.16 32.14 7.30
N ASN A 189 21.85 32.63 8.50
CA ASN A 189 21.66 34.05 8.76
C ASN A 189 22.98 34.83 8.80
N LYS A 190 24.12 34.17 9.07
CA LYS A 190 25.45 34.81 8.99
C LYS A 190 25.87 35.18 7.57
N THR A 191 25.25 34.59 6.55
CA THR A 191 25.57 34.85 5.13
C THR A 191 24.55 35.78 4.45
N GLY A 192 23.57 36.34 5.17
CA GLY A 192 22.49 37.15 4.62
C GLY A 192 22.68 38.66 4.81
N PHE A 193 22.83 39.38 3.68
CA PHE A 193 22.74 40.85 3.50
C PHE A 193 23.36 41.74 4.59
N VAL A 194 24.58 42.23 4.33
CA VAL A 194 25.06 43.49 4.92
C VAL A 194 24.19 44.61 4.35
N ARG A 195 23.31 45.20 5.16
CA ARG A 195 22.64 46.45 4.79
C ARG A 195 23.70 47.55 4.70
N HIS A 196 24.12 47.90 3.48
CA HIS A 196 24.77 49.18 3.26
C HIS A 196 23.73 50.27 3.54
N SER A 197 23.77 50.85 4.74
CA SER A 197 23.06 52.07 5.05
C SER A 197 23.58 53.15 4.11
N GLY A 198 22.76 53.55 3.14
CA GLY A 198 23.06 54.67 2.25
C GLY A 198 23.33 55.92 3.09
N ARG A 199 24.51 56.50 2.87
CA ARG A 199 24.91 57.79 3.45
C ARG A 199 24.00 58.86 2.85
N ALA A 200 23.07 59.38 3.65
CA ALA A 200 22.32 60.59 3.30
C ALA A 200 23.32 61.72 3.05
N ARG A 201 23.21 62.35 1.89
CA ARG A 201 23.88 63.62 1.58
C ARG A 201 23.03 64.76 2.08
#